data_AF-A0A3D8Z3Z7-F1
#
_entry.id   AF-A0A3D8Z3Z7-F1
#
_cell.length_a   1.000
_cell.length_b   1.000
_cell.length_c   1.000
_cell.angle_alpha   90.00
_cell.angle_beta   90.00
_cell.angle_gamma   90.00
#
_symmetry.space_group_name_H-M   'P 1'
#
loop_
_entity.id
_entity.type
_entity.pdbx_description
1 polymer ?
#
loop_
_entity_poly.entity_id
_entity_poly.type
_entity_poly.pdbx_seq_one_letter_code
_entity_poly.pdbx_strand_id
1 'polypeptide(L)'
;MIVFGGLLFLVALIASVIFVILTVMSLIKKDGKTKKRLIGIASSFVVFVVSLIIIATSVETDTESASEGEKTPVSKEEKKDEPTAEDLAVKKDEKEALEREKAEKAEADKKANAEAIAKKKEEAKATNKAKAEEEAEAEAEAEAEAKAKEDTTWDDLKEHDKIVGKSDKDFKKVTKSKPSEVRNDKTGNWRILKMAENLDIEEYALSYAELYMKDSEVHYIVNFNYNTTTWLNKMGGLLYVEVREYVKREEHDANNLGSGMTLKGYTIYPDGDIEVTY
;
A
#
# COMPACT_ATOMS: atom_id res chain seq x y z
N MET A 1 6.00 -7.26 32.60
CA MET A 1 6.79 -7.26 31.35
C MET A 1 6.02 -7.85 30.17
N ILE A 2 5.42 -9.05 30.28
CA ILE A 2 4.74 -9.80 29.20
C ILE A 2 3.88 -8.91 28.25
N VAL A 3 2.97 -8.08 28.79
CA VAL A 3 2.08 -7.21 27.99
C VAL A 3 2.85 -6.24 27.06
N PHE A 4 4.00 -5.73 27.50
CA PHE A 4 4.84 -4.82 26.71
C PHE A 4 5.60 -5.56 25.60
N GLY A 5 6.03 -6.80 25.88
CA GLY A 5 6.62 -7.68 24.87
C GLY A 5 5.62 -8.08 23.78
N GLY A 6 4.37 -8.39 24.17
CA GLY A 6 3.28 -8.67 23.22
C GLY A 6 2.97 -7.49 22.30
N LEU A 7 2.94 -6.27 22.84
CA LEU A 7 2.74 -5.05 22.04
C LEU A 7 3.90 -4.81 21.05
N LEU A 8 5.16 -4.96 21.50
CA LEU A 8 6.33 -4.86 20.63
C LEU A 8 6.34 -5.90 19.52
N PHE A 9 5.95 -7.15 19.83
CA PHE A 9 5.83 -8.21 18.82
C PHE A 9 4.76 -7.89 17.78
N LEU A 10 3.60 -7.38 18.19
CA LEU A 10 2.51 -7.01 17.28
C LEU A 10 2.92 -5.83 16.35
N VAL A 11 3.61 -4.82 16.90
CA VAL A 11 4.19 -3.72 16.10
C VAL A 11 5.25 -4.22 15.11
N ALA A 12 6.13 -5.14 15.53
CA ALA A 12 7.13 -5.74 14.64
C ALA A 12 6.48 -6.58 13.52
N LEU A 13 5.40 -7.30 13.82
CA LEU A 13 4.64 -8.08 12.85
C LEU A 13 4.00 -7.15 11.79
N ILE A 14 3.32 -6.08 12.22
CA ILE A 14 2.77 -5.05 11.31
C ILE A 14 3.87 -4.42 10.44
N ALA A 15 5.01 -4.06 11.03
CA ALA A 15 6.14 -3.51 10.28
C ALA A 15 6.69 -4.48 9.23
N SER A 16 6.73 -5.78 9.54
CA SER A 16 7.17 -6.81 8.58
C SER A 16 6.21 -6.97 7.39
N VAL A 17 4.90 -6.88 7.62
CA VAL A 17 3.87 -6.95 6.56
C VAL A 17 3.97 -5.73 5.65
N ILE A 18 4.09 -4.51 6.21
CA ILE A 18 4.30 -3.28 5.44
C ILE A 18 5.57 -3.37 4.60
N PHE A 19 6.66 -3.92 5.15
CA PHE A 19 7.93 -4.10 4.43
C PHE A 19 7.82 -5.08 3.25
N VAL A 20 7.08 -6.19 3.41
CA VAL A 20 6.78 -7.13 2.32
C VAL A 20 5.95 -6.45 1.22
N ILE A 21 4.90 -5.70 1.59
CA ILE A 21 4.05 -4.96 0.64
C ILE A 21 4.89 -3.95 -0.16
N LEU A 22 5.72 -3.14 0.51
CA LEU A 22 6.62 -2.19 -0.16
C LEU A 22 7.61 -2.87 -1.10
N THR A 23 8.12 -4.05 -0.72
CA THR A 23 9.03 -4.85 -1.56
C THR A 23 8.32 -5.38 -2.81
N VAL A 24 7.08 -5.88 -2.67
CA VAL A 24 6.25 -6.34 -3.80
C VAL A 24 5.86 -5.18 -4.73
N MET A 25 5.45 -4.03 -4.17
CA MET A 25 5.18 -2.82 -4.96
C MET A 25 6.44 -2.33 -5.71
N SER A 26 7.64 -2.50 -5.14
CA SER A 26 8.93 -2.20 -5.78
C SER A 26 9.40 -3.24 -6.81
N LEU A 27 8.66 -4.35 -6.98
CA LEU A 27 8.83 -5.30 -8.08
C LEU A 27 7.79 -5.07 -9.19
N ILE A 28 6.58 -4.64 -8.83
CA ILE A 28 5.50 -4.30 -9.77
C ILE A 28 5.79 -2.95 -10.46
N LYS A 29 6.16 -1.91 -9.71
CA LYS A 29 6.65 -0.64 -10.28
C LYS A 29 8.09 -0.80 -10.76
N LYS A 30 8.22 -1.06 -12.06
CA LYS A 30 9.43 -1.50 -12.80
C LYS A 30 10.56 -0.45 -12.93
N ASP A 31 10.95 0.24 -11.86
CA ASP A 31 12.10 1.16 -11.84
C ASP A 31 13.43 0.38 -11.64
N GLY A 32 14.42 0.64 -12.49
CA GLY A 32 15.68 -0.14 -12.56
C GLY A 32 16.62 0.00 -11.35
N LYS A 33 16.25 0.76 -10.32
CA LYS A 33 17.11 1.08 -9.16
C LYS A 33 17.10 0.01 -8.05
N THR A 34 16.12 -0.92 -8.05
CA THR A 34 15.90 -1.93 -7.00
C THR A 34 17.15 -2.76 -6.65
N LYS A 35 17.98 -3.12 -7.65
CA LYS A 35 19.21 -3.92 -7.43
C LYS A 35 20.20 -3.30 -6.42
N LYS A 36 20.22 -1.97 -6.24
CA LYS A 36 21.15 -1.32 -5.30
C LYS A 36 20.62 -1.25 -3.85
N ARG A 37 19.32 -1.50 -3.62
CA ARG A 37 18.72 -1.47 -2.27
C ARG A 37 18.69 -2.84 -1.58
N LEU A 38 18.61 -3.93 -2.33
CA LEU A 38 18.54 -5.30 -1.80
C LEU A 38 19.75 -5.69 -0.91
N ILE A 39 20.95 -5.18 -1.21
CA ILE A 39 22.17 -5.49 -0.45
C ILE A 39 22.07 -4.98 1.01
N GLY A 40 21.38 -3.86 1.25
CA GLY A 40 21.18 -3.30 2.60
C GLY A 40 20.10 -4.01 3.43
N ILE A 41 19.35 -4.94 2.84
CA ILE A 41 18.25 -5.68 3.52
C ILE A 41 18.77 -7.01 4.09
N ALA A 42 19.82 -7.59 3.50
CA ALA A 42 20.43 -8.83 3.98
C ALA A 42 21.03 -8.70 5.39
N SER A 43 21.60 -7.54 5.73
CA SER A 43 22.22 -7.30 7.04
C SER A 43 21.22 -7.22 8.19
N SER A 44 20.07 -6.57 7.99
CA SER A 44 19.03 -6.48 9.04
C SER A 44 18.36 -7.83 9.31
N PHE A 45 18.22 -8.69 8.31
CA PHE A 45 17.65 -10.03 8.50
C PHE A 45 18.55 -10.94 9.36
N VAL A 46 19.87 -10.86 9.20
CA VAL A 46 20.82 -11.61 10.07
C VAL A 46 20.71 -11.15 11.53
N VAL A 47 20.63 -9.84 11.78
CA VAL A 47 20.45 -9.30 13.15
C VAL A 47 19.11 -9.75 13.76
N PHE A 48 18.04 -9.79 12.96
CA PHE A 48 16.73 -10.30 13.41
C PHE A 48 16.80 -11.78 13.80
N VAL A 49 17.41 -12.64 12.98
CA VAL A 49 17.59 -14.07 13.29
C VAL A 49 18.45 -14.28 14.55
N VAL A 50 19.53 -13.51 14.73
CA VAL A 50 20.35 -13.56 15.95
C VAL A 50 19.54 -13.13 17.19
N SER A 51 18.69 -12.10 17.08
CA SER A 51 17.84 -11.67 18.21
C SER A 51 16.81 -12.71 18.62
N LEU A 52 16.25 -13.47 17.68
CA LEU A 52 15.33 -14.58 17.96
C LEU A 52 16.02 -15.75 18.68
N ILE A 53 17.28 -16.05 18.33
CA ILE A 53 18.07 -17.09 19.00
C ILE A 53 18.32 -16.72 20.47
N ILE A 54 18.62 -15.46 20.77
CA ILE A 54 18.82 -15.00 22.15
C ILE A 54 17.52 -15.19 22.97
N ILE A 55 16.38 -14.74 22.44
CA ILE A 55 15.07 -14.84 23.11
C ILE A 55 14.67 -16.31 23.35
N ALA A 56 15.02 -17.22 22.43
CA ALA A 56 14.74 -18.65 22.55
C ALA A 56 15.54 -19.38 23.66
N THR A 57 16.53 -18.72 24.29
CA THR A 57 17.39 -19.32 25.33
C THR A 57 17.11 -18.82 26.75
N SER A 58 16.17 -17.89 26.94
CA SER A 58 15.99 -17.17 28.21
C SER A 58 14.63 -17.40 28.86
N VAL A 59 14.22 -18.67 28.92
CA VAL A 59 13.05 -19.20 29.65
C VAL A 59 13.39 -20.63 30.07
N GLU A 60 13.24 -21.13 31.29
CA GLU A 60 13.06 -20.63 32.68
C GLU A 60 13.59 -21.81 33.56
N THR A 61 14.17 -21.71 34.76
CA THR A 61 14.38 -20.67 35.81
C THR A 61 15.64 -21.10 36.64
N ASP A 62 16.16 -20.49 37.72
CA ASP A 62 15.71 -19.41 38.62
C ASP A 62 16.90 -18.73 39.37
N THR A 63 16.59 -17.62 40.08
CA THR A 63 17.09 -17.16 41.40
C THR A 63 18.61 -17.10 41.75
N GLU A 64 19.04 -15.85 41.97
CA GLU A 64 20.11 -15.31 42.85
C GLU A 64 21.64 -15.42 42.57
N SER A 65 22.25 -14.22 42.58
CA SER A 65 23.42 -13.79 43.38
C SER A 65 24.83 -14.38 43.19
N ALA A 66 25.58 -13.71 42.30
CA ALA A 66 26.82 -12.96 42.60
C ALA A 66 28.17 -13.66 42.95
N SER A 67 29.26 -12.88 42.76
CA SER A 67 30.70 -13.19 42.94
C SER A 67 31.26 -14.34 42.07
N GLU A 68 32.18 -14.12 41.13
CA GLU A 68 33.56 -13.60 41.27
C GLU A 68 34.49 -14.61 41.97
N GLY A 69 35.34 -15.32 41.20
CA GLY A 69 36.13 -16.45 41.71
C GLY A 69 37.09 -17.08 40.70
N GLU A 70 38.16 -16.38 40.34
CA GLU A 70 39.30 -16.93 39.60
C GLU A 70 40.08 -17.97 40.43
N LYS A 71 40.29 -19.21 39.91
CA LYS A 71 41.57 -19.97 39.93
C LYS A 71 41.52 -21.43 39.44
N THR A 72 42.33 -21.75 38.44
CA THR A 72 43.13 -22.99 38.35
C THR A 72 44.30 -22.91 39.36
N PRO A 73 45.09 -23.97 39.73
CA PRO A 73 45.48 -25.12 38.87
C PRO A 73 45.78 -26.49 39.58
N VAL A 74 46.24 -27.51 38.81
CA VAL A 74 47.36 -28.47 39.13
C VAL A 74 47.19 -29.44 40.35
N SER A 75 47.60 -30.73 40.36
CA SER A 75 48.48 -31.54 39.48
C SER A 75 48.38 -33.07 39.78
N LYS A 76 48.78 -33.92 38.81
CA LYS A 76 49.31 -35.30 38.98
C LYS A 76 48.33 -36.39 39.51
N GLU A 77 48.60 -37.70 39.36
CA GLU A 77 49.80 -38.39 38.86
C GLU A 77 49.48 -39.58 37.90
N GLU A 78 50.55 -40.19 37.39
CA GLU A 78 50.73 -41.41 36.58
C GLU A 78 49.81 -42.64 36.86
N LYS A 79 49.68 -43.68 36.01
CA LYS A 79 50.51 -44.20 34.87
C LYS A 79 49.70 -45.25 34.03
N LYS A 80 50.14 -45.50 32.78
CA LYS A 80 49.94 -46.76 31.98
C LYS A 80 48.50 -47.11 31.55
N ASP A 81 48.23 -47.85 30.47
CA ASP A 81 49.09 -48.54 29.46
C ASP A 81 48.58 -48.27 28.01
N GLU A 82 49.17 -48.90 26.98
CA GLU A 82 48.85 -48.70 25.55
C GLU A 82 47.44 -49.20 25.11
N PRO A 83 46.83 -48.62 24.06
CA PRO A 83 45.49 -48.98 23.60
C PRO A 83 45.46 -50.25 22.74
N THR A 84 44.63 -51.22 23.11
CA THR A 84 44.24 -52.35 22.24
C THR A 84 43.14 -51.94 21.24
N ALA A 85 43.09 -52.64 20.10
CA ALA A 85 42.43 -52.18 18.88
C ALA A 85 40.87 -52.22 18.86
N GLU A 86 40.21 -52.34 20.01
CA GLU A 86 38.76 -52.62 20.10
C GLU A 86 37.91 -51.34 20.31
N ASP A 87 38.47 -50.30 20.95
CA ASP A 87 37.75 -49.05 21.29
C ASP A 87 37.45 -48.13 20.07
N LEU A 88 37.87 -48.52 18.87
CA LEU A 88 37.56 -47.82 17.61
C LEU A 88 36.25 -48.27 16.95
N ALA A 89 35.69 -49.41 17.35
CA ALA A 89 34.43 -49.90 16.78
C ALA A 89 33.20 -49.22 17.42
N VAL A 90 33.08 -49.30 18.75
CA VAL A 90 31.86 -48.93 19.49
C VAL A 90 31.46 -47.45 19.28
N LYS A 91 32.44 -46.55 19.20
CA LYS A 91 32.20 -45.09 18.99
C LYS A 91 31.70 -44.72 17.59
N LYS A 92 31.64 -45.66 16.64
CA LYS A 92 31.14 -45.43 15.28
C LYS A 92 29.64 -45.74 15.17
N ASP A 93 29.23 -46.90 15.67
CA ASP A 93 27.87 -47.42 15.47
C ASP A 93 26.81 -46.61 16.25
N GLU A 94 27.14 -46.18 17.47
CA GLU A 94 26.27 -45.31 18.28
C GLU A 94 26.04 -43.93 17.63
N LYS A 95 27.04 -43.42 16.89
CA LYS A 95 26.95 -42.15 16.15
C LYS A 95 26.10 -42.29 14.88
N GLU A 96 26.26 -43.37 14.12
CA GLU A 96 25.43 -43.64 12.93
C GLU A 96 23.95 -43.87 13.30
N ALA A 97 23.66 -44.46 14.46
CA ALA A 97 22.30 -44.60 14.98
C ALA A 97 21.65 -43.22 15.27
N LEU A 98 22.36 -42.35 16.00
CA LEU A 98 21.87 -41.02 16.36
C LEU A 98 21.67 -40.09 15.14
N GLU A 99 22.51 -40.25 14.10
CA GLU A 99 22.37 -39.49 12.85
C GLU A 99 21.17 -39.97 12.02
N ARG A 100 20.82 -41.26 12.05
CA ARG A 100 19.60 -41.78 11.38
C ARG A 100 18.31 -41.29 12.03
N GLU A 101 18.17 -41.34 13.36
CA GLU A 101 16.95 -40.87 14.04
C GLU A 101 16.72 -39.36 13.79
N LYS A 102 17.80 -38.57 13.78
CA LYS A 102 17.75 -37.15 13.43
C LYS A 102 17.38 -36.90 11.97
N ALA A 103 17.85 -37.73 11.04
CA ALA A 103 17.47 -37.62 9.63
C ALA A 103 15.98 -37.91 9.42
N GLU A 104 15.45 -38.97 10.04
CA GLU A 104 14.06 -39.42 9.88
C GLU A 104 13.05 -38.41 10.46
N LYS A 105 13.31 -37.86 11.65
CA LYS A 105 12.53 -36.72 12.20
C LYS A 105 12.61 -35.48 11.29
N ALA A 106 13.81 -35.14 10.80
CA ALA A 106 14.00 -33.98 9.94
C ALA A 106 13.38 -34.13 8.52
N GLU A 107 13.01 -35.34 8.10
CA GLU A 107 12.23 -35.57 6.88
C GLU A 107 10.73 -35.45 7.16
N ALA A 108 10.24 -36.00 8.27
CA ALA A 108 8.85 -35.86 8.71
C ALA A 108 8.42 -34.39 8.89
N ASP A 109 9.21 -33.58 9.59
CA ASP A 109 8.92 -32.16 9.82
C ASP A 109 8.91 -31.33 8.51
N LYS A 110 9.81 -31.65 7.57
CA LYS A 110 9.83 -31.00 6.24
C LYS A 110 8.56 -31.30 5.46
N LYS A 111 8.08 -32.54 5.51
CA LYS A 111 6.87 -32.98 4.80
C LYS A 111 5.61 -32.28 5.35
N ALA A 112 5.44 -32.27 6.67
CA ALA A 112 4.31 -31.61 7.33
C ALA A 112 4.28 -30.09 7.08
N ASN A 113 5.44 -29.42 7.11
CA ASN A 113 5.54 -27.99 6.86
C ASN A 113 5.24 -27.64 5.38
N ALA A 114 5.71 -28.45 4.43
CA ALA A 114 5.42 -28.27 3.01
C ALA A 114 3.91 -28.36 2.69
N GLU A 115 3.19 -29.32 3.30
CA GLU A 115 1.73 -29.44 3.16
C GLU A 115 0.98 -28.23 3.75
N ALA A 116 1.39 -27.77 4.93
CA ALA A 116 0.78 -26.60 5.58
C ALA A 116 0.99 -25.31 4.77
N ILE A 117 2.16 -25.12 4.16
CA ILE A 117 2.46 -23.98 3.27
C ILE A 117 1.67 -24.09 1.96
N ALA A 118 1.56 -25.29 1.37
CA ALA A 118 0.78 -25.51 0.15
C ALA A 118 -0.70 -25.13 0.36
N LYS A 119 -1.32 -25.64 1.44
CA LYS A 119 -2.73 -25.38 1.73
C LYS A 119 -3.03 -23.89 1.96
N LYS A 120 -2.24 -23.20 2.80
CA LYS A 120 -2.38 -21.75 3.00
C LYS A 120 -2.15 -20.93 1.73
N LYS A 121 -1.31 -21.42 0.81
CA LYS A 121 -1.05 -20.77 -0.47
C LYS A 121 -2.21 -20.95 -1.46
N GLU A 122 -2.96 -22.04 -1.41
CA GLU A 122 -4.23 -22.17 -2.13
C GLU A 122 -5.33 -21.31 -1.51
N GLU A 123 -5.52 -21.35 -0.19
CA GLU A 123 -6.51 -20.52 0.52
C GLU A 123 -6.32 -19.01 0.25
N ALA A 124 -5.07 -18.54 0.27
CA ALA A 124 -4.73 -17.16 -0.11
C ALA A 124 -4.92 -16.87 -1.61
N LYS A 125 -4.80 -17.87 -2.49
CA LYS A 125 -5.08 -17.71 -3.93
C LYS A 125 -6.58 -17.64 -4.19
N ALA A 126 -7.38 -18.45 -3.47
CA ALA A 126 -8.82 -18.47 -3.55
C ALA A 126 -9.42 -17.14 -3.06
N THR A 127 -8.97 -16.60 -1.92
CA THR A 127 -9.48 -15.30 -1.42
C THR A 127 -9.06 -14.11 -2.30
N ASN A 128 -7.83 -14.09 -2.85
CA ASN A 128 -7.44 -13.04 -3.80
C ASN A 128 -8.16 -13.18 -5.15
N LYS A 129 -8.45 -14.40 -5.62
CA LYS A 129 -9.26 -14.62 -6.82
C LYS A 129 -10.72 -14.19 -6.58
N ALA A 130 -11.32 -14.60 -5.47
CA ALA A 130 -12.68 -14.21 -5.10
C ALA A 130 -12.82 -12.70 -4.96
N LYS A 131 -11.90 -12.01 -4.26
CA LYS A 131 -11.95 -10.54 -4.18
C LYS A 131 -11.73 -9.87 -5.53
N ALA A 132 -10.84 -10.38 -6.39
CA ALA A 132 -10.64 -9.81 -7.72
C ALA A 132 -11.83 -10.08 -8.67
N GLU A 133 -12.58 -11.15 -8.46
CA GLU A 133 -13.84 -11.42 -9.16
C GLU A 133 -14.97 -10.56 -8.60
N GLU A 134 -15.10 -10.38 -7.29
CA GLU A 134 -16.05 -9.47 -6.62
C GLU A 134 -15.82 -7.99 -7.00
N GLU A 135 -14.56 -7.55 -7.07
CA GLU A 135 -14.17 -6.18 -7.43
C GLU A 135 -14.35 -5.93 -8.95
N ALA A 136 -14.16 -6.95 -9.79
CA ALA A 136 -14.46 -6.87 -11.23
C ALA A 136 -15.95 -7.09 -11.58
N GLU A 137 -16.69 -7.84 -10.77
CA GLU A 137 -18.14 -8.01 -10.88
C GLU A 137 -18.85 -6.72 -10.44
N ALA A 138 -18.35 -6.03 -9.41
CA ALA A 138 -18.80 -4.68 -9.05
C ALA A 138 -18.43 -3.62 -10.10
N GLU A 139 -17.23 -3.68 -10.72
CA GLU A 139 -16.86 -2.77 -11.82
C GLU A 139 -17.70 -3.05 -13.09
N ALA A 140 -17.99 -4.32 -13.39
CA ALA A 140 -18.85 -4.71 -14.51
C ALA A 140 -20.35 -4.46 -14.24
N GLU A 141 -20.83 -4.57 -13.00
CA GLU A 141 -22.18 -4.18 -12.60
C GLU A 141 -22.34 -2.66 -12.67
N ALA A 142 -21.32 -1.89 -12.26
CA ALA A 142 -21.31 -0.43 -12.46
C ALA A 142 -21.25 -0.04 -13.95
N GLU A 143 -20.49 -0.75 -14.79
CA GLU A 143 -20.48 -0.52 -16.24
C GLU A 143 -21.82 -0.92 -16.89
N ALA A 144 -22.45 -1.99 -16.42
CA ALA A 144 -23.77 -2.44 -16.86
C ALA A 144 -24.89 -1.50 -16.40
N GLU A 145 -24.83 -0.96 -15.17
CA GLU A 145 -25.77 0.04 -14.67
C GLU A 145 -25.59 1.39 -15.38
N ALA A 146 -24.35 1.78 -15.70
CA ALA A 146 -24.07 2.94 -16.54
C ALA A 146 -24.66 2.78 -17.96
N LYS A 147 -24.51 1.60 -18.58
CA LYS A 147 -25.12 1.27 -19.88
C LYS A 147 -26.65 1.16 -19.81
N ALA A 148 -27.20 0.69 -18.70
CA ALA A 148 -28.65 0.66 -18.47
C ALA A 148 -29.24 2.08 -18.29
N LYS A 149 -28.44 3.04 -17.80
CA LYS A 149 -28.78 4.46 -17.71
C LYS A 149 -28.55 5.24 -19.01
N GLU A 150 -27.86 4.67 -20.00
CA GLU A 150 -27.63 5.30 -21.31
C GLU A 150 -28.92 5.37 -22.17
N ASP A 151 -29.90 4.50 -21.90
CA ASP A 151 -31.25 4.53 -22.50
C ASP A 151 -32.25 5.45 -21.74
N THR A 152 -31.91 5.93 -20.53
CA THR A 152 -32.64 7.07 -19.92
C THR A 152 -32.07 8.37 -20.46
N THR A 153 -32.92 9.20 -21.07
CA THR A 153 -32.51 10.51 -21.56
C THR A 153 -32.09 11.39 -20.39
N TRP A 154 -30.96 12.10 -20.53
CA TRP A 154 -30.40 12.92 -19.45
C TRP A 154 -31.38 13.96 -18.89
N ASP A 155 -32.35 14.43 -19.68
CA ASP A 155 -33.39 15.35 -19.22
C ASP A 155 -34.35 14.71 -18.19
N ASP A 156 -34.60 13.39 -18.24
CA ASP A 156 -35.40 12.68 -17.23
C ASP A 156 -34.69 12.63 -15.85
N LEU A 157 -33.38 12.94 -15.83
CA LEU A 157 -32.51 12.99 -14.65
C LEU A 157 -32.14 14.43 -14.24
N LYS A 158 -32.70 15.47 -14.87
CA LYS A 158 -32.48 16.88 -14.51
C LYS A 158 -33.57 17.39 -13.57
N GLU A 159 -33.16 17.98 -12.45
CA GLU A 159 -34.03 18.86 -11.66
C GLU A 159 -34.07 20.23 -12.36
N HIS A 160 -34.98 20.38 -13.33
CA HIS A 160 -35.05 21.54 -14.23
C HIS A 160 -35.16 22.91 -13.52
N ASP A 161 -35.63 22.98 -12.28
CA ASP A 161 -35.68 24.20 -11.45
C ASP A 161 -34.34 24.53 -10.76
N LYS A 162 -33.41 23.58 -10.71
CA LYS A 162 -32.01 23.75 -10.26
C LYS A 162 -31.02 24.04 -11.40
N ILE A 163 -31.46 24.11 -12.65
CA ILE A 163 -30.60 24.48 -13.79
C ILE A 163 -30.30 25.98 -13.73
N VAL A 164 -29.03 26.32 -13.47
CA VAL A 164 -28.57 27.70 -13.23
C VAL A 164 -27.81 28.31 -14.41
N GLY A 165 -27.46 27.53 -15.43
CA GLY A 165 -26.75 28.02 -16.61
C GLY A 165 -26.31 26.90 -17.57
N LYS A 166 -25.43 27.23 -18.52
CA LYS A 166 -24.76 26.27 -19.40
C LYS A 166 -23.23 26.43 -19.38
N SER A 167 -22.53 25.30 -19.50
CA SER A 167 -21.07 25.19 -19.61
C SER A 167 -20.61 25.25 -21.08
N ASP A 168 -21.11 26.23 -21.85
CA ASP A 168 -20.90 26.32 -23.30
C ASP A 168 -19.64 27.10 -23.72
N LYS A 169 -18.86 27.62 -22.77
CA LYS A 169 -17.76 28.55 -23.04
C LYS A 169 -16.43 27.84 -23.32
N ASP A 170 -15.78 28.24 -24.41
CA ASP A 170 -14.55 27.61 -24.92
C ASP A 170 -13.31 27.93 -24.05
N PHE A 171 -12.84 26.93 -23.31
CA PHE A 171 -11.68 27.07 -22.41
C PHE A 171 -10.38 27.45 -23.15
N LYS A 172 -10.24 27.12 -24.45
CA LYS A 172 -9.04 27.49 -25.24
C LYS A 172 -8.86 29.00 -25.38
N LYS A 173 -9.93 29.78 -25.23
CA LYS A 173 -9.90 31.25 -25.26
C LYS A 173 -9.46 31.86 -23.93
N VAL A 174 -9.56 31.11 -22.83
CA VAL A 174 -9.17 31.55 -21.48
C VAL A 174 -7.67 31.57 -21.33
N THR A 175 -7.01 30.42 -21.53
CA THR A 175 -5.57 30.31 -21.28
C THR A 175 -4.86 29.29 -22.17
N LYS A 176 -3.56 29.48 -22.35
CA LYS A 176 -2.65 28.55 -23.02
C LYS A 176 -1.97 27.59 -22.04
N SER A 177 -2.12 27.82 -20.74
CA SER A 177 -1.67 26.91 -19.69
C SER A 177 -2.37 25.56 -19.81
N LYS A 178 -1.64 24.47 -19.51
CA LYS A 178 -2.18 23.11 -19.47
C LYS A 178 -2.10 22.56 -18.06
N PRO A 179 -3.02 21.66 -17.65
CA PRO A 179 -2.89 20.97 -16.38
C PRO A 179 -1.61 20.12 -16.31
N SER A 180 -1.13 19.92 -15.10
CA SER A 180 0.13 19.27 -14.75
C SER A 180 -0.04 18.27 -13.61
N GLU A 181 0.90 17.35 -13.40
CA GLU A 181 0.82 16.37 -12.29
C GLU A 181 0.86 17.04 -10.92
N VAL A 182 0.06 16.56 -9.96
CA VAL A 182 0.07 17.06 -8.58
C VAL A 182 1.20 16.40 -7.78
N ARG A 183 2.06 17.21 -7.15
CA ARG A 183 3.13 16.71 -6.29
C ARG A 183 2.55 15.97 -5.08
N ASN A 184 3.15 14.82 -4.75
CA ASN A 184 2.77 13.94 -3.64
C ASN A 184 1.37 13.30 -3.74
N ASP A 185 0.72 13.36 -4.91
CA ASP A 185 -0.41 12.48 -5.22
C ASP A 185 0.04 11.00 -5.15
N LYS A 186 -0.74 10.18 -4.46
CA LYS A 186 -0.48 8.74 -4.27
C LYS A 186 -1.17 7.89 -5.34
N THR A 187 -2.21 8.44 -5.99
CA THR A 187 -2.98 7.77 -7.05
C THR A 187 -2.22 7.80 -8.38
N GLY A 188 -1.61 8.94 -8.72
CA GLY A 188 -1.03 9.23 -10.04
C GLY A 188 -2.03 9.86 -11.01
N ASN A 189 -3.28 10.05 -10.59
CA ASN A 189 -4.40 10.48 -11.43
C ASN A 189 -4.75 11.97 -11.24
N TRP A 190 -4.18 12.64 -10.24
CA TRP A 190 -4.52 14.04 -9.96
C TRP A 190 -3.77 14.99 -10.88
N ARG A 191 -4.49 15.99 -11.40
CA ARG A 191 -3.97 17.05 -12.28
C ARG A 191 -4.32 18.42 -11.73
N ILE A 192 -3.44 19.39 -11.92
CA ILE A 192 -3.65 20.78 -11.48
C ILE A 192 -3.34 21.78 -12.60
N LEU A 193 -4.29 22.67 -12.85
CA LEU A 193 -4.12 23.93 -13.54
C LEU A 193 -4.05 25.07 -12.50
N LYS A 194 -3.28 26.11 -12.79
CA LYS A 194 -3.20 27.35 -11.99
C LYS A 194 -3.43 28.53 -12.91
N MET A 195 -4.30 29.44 -12.50
CA MET A 195 -4.72 30.61 -13.28
C MET A 195 -5.07 31.81 -12.38
N ALA A 196 -5.28 32.96 -13.00
CA ALA A 196 -5.52 34.23 -12.34
C ALA A 196 -6.46 35.08 -13.23
N GLU A 197 -7.64 34.54 -13.49
CA GLU A 197 -8.63 35.09 -14.44
C GLU A 197 -9.91 35.48 -13.70
N ASN A 198 -10.67 36.45 -14.24
CA ASN A 198 -11.92 36.91 -13.64
C ASN A 198 -13.11 36.27 -14.38
N LEU A 199 -13.35 34.98 -14.11
CA LEU A 199 -14.46 34.20 -14.68
C LEU A 199 -14.83 33.04 -13.76
N ASP A 200 -16.07 32.59 -13.88
CA ASP A 200 -16.62 31.44 -13.19
C ASP A 200 -16.29 30.16 -13.98
N ILE A 201 -15.74 29.15 -13.31
CA ILE A 201 -15.12 27.98 -13.96
C ILE A 201 -16.17 27.00 -14.48
N GLU A 202 -17.29 26.92 -13.78
CA GLU A 202 -18.48 26.12 -14.12
C GLU A 202 -18.98 26.39 -15.55
N GLU A 203 -18.89 27.62 -16.05
CA GLU A 203 -19.31 27.99 -17.42
C GLU A 203 -18.40 27.45 -18.53
N TYR A 204 -17.19 26.98 -18.17
CA TYR A 204 -16.17 26.47 -19.10
C TYR A 204 -15.77 25.02 -18.81
N ALA A 205 -16.36 24.39 -17.79
CA ALA A 205 -15.90 23.14 -17.20
C ALA A 205 -15.97 21.96 -18.17
N LEU A 206 -17.04 21.84 -18.96
CA LEU A 206 -17.20 20.83 -20.01
C LEU A 206 -16.12 20.98 -21.09
N SER A 207 -15.89 22.21 -21.58
CA SER A 207 -14.84 22.50 -22.55
C SER A 207 -13.43 22.20 -22.02
N TYR A 208 -13.19 22.43 -20.72
CA TYR A 208 -11.95 22.00 -20.07
C TYR A 208 -11.83 20.46 -19.98
N ALA A 209 -12.92 19.77 -19.63
CA ALA A 209 -12.95 18.33 -19.48
C ALA A 209 -12.67 17.60 -20.81
N GLU A 210 -13.31 18.01 -21.91
CA GLU A 210 -13.04 17.51 -23.27
C GLU A 210 -11.56 17.58 -23.67
N LEU A 211 -10.87 18.64 -23.26
CA LEU A 211 -9.52 18.96 -23.74
C LEU A 211 -8.40 18.33 -22.92
N TYR A 212 -8.67 17.97 -21.66
CA TYR A 212 -7.64 17.60 -20.72
C TYR A 212 -7.95 16.40 -19.81
N MET A 213 -9.21 16.06 -19.55
CA MET A 213 -9.58 15.05 -18.55
C MET A 213 -9.76 13.66 -19.16
N LYS A 214 -9.03 12.67 -18.66
CA LYS A 214 -9.32 11.25 -18.88
C LYS A 214 -10.30 10.74 -17.82
N ASP A 215 -10.92 9.60 -18.08
CA ASP A 215 -12.08 9.10 -17.33
C ASP A 215 -11.75 8.51 -15.95
N SER A 216 -10.47 8.56 -15.55
CA SER A 216 -9.99 8.24 -14.21
C SER A 216 -9.16 9.37 -13.58
N GLU A 217 -9.04 10.53 -14.23
CA GLU A 217 -8.27 11.68 -13.74
C GLU A 217 -9.15 12.67 -12.97
N VAL A 218 -8.64 13.15 -11.84
CA VAL A 218 -9.25 14.20 -11.01
C VAL A 218 -8.52 15.50 -11.27
N HIS A 219 -9.23 16.55 -11.63
CA HIS A 219 -8.64 17.83 -12.00
C HIS A 219 -8.96 18.93 -11.00
N TYR A 220 -7.95 19.73 -10.67
CA TYR A 220 -8.05 20.92 -9.84
C TYR A 220 -7.71 22.15 -10.67
N ILE A 221 -8.52 23.19 -10.58
CA ILE A 221 -8.26 24.49 -11.20
C ILE A 221 -8.19 25.53 -10.08
N VAL A 222 -6.97 25.97 -9.76
CA VAL A 222 -6.73 27.00 -8.74
C VAL A 222 -6.78 28.37 -9.41
N ASN A 223 -7.73 29.22 -9.00
CA ASN A 223 -7.88 30.58 -9.49
C ASN A 223 -7.54 31.60 -8.38
N PHE A 224 -6.36 32.23 -8.51
CA PHE A 224 -5.85 33.15 -7.49
C PHE A 224 -6.58 34.50 -7.42
N ASN A 225 -7.32 34.91 -8.46
CA ASN A 225 -8.07 36.16 -8.41
C ASN A 225 -9.31 36.04 -7.52
N TYR A 226 -10.04 34.94 -7.67
CA TYR A 226 -11.25 34.66 -6.89
C TYR A 226 -10.93 34.00 -5.53
N ASN A 227 -9.68 33.54 -5.32
CA ASN A 227 -9.28 32.72 -4.18
C ASN A 227 -10.15 31.46 -4.06
N THR A 228 -10.30 30.75 -5.18
CA THR A 228 -11.03 29.49 -5.25
C THR A 228 -10.17 28.38 -5.87
N THR A 229 -10.49 27.15 -5.49
CA THR A 229 -9.98 25.93 -6.10
C THR A 229 -11.18 25.10 -6.56
N THR A 230 -11.37 24.99 -7.87
CA THR A 230 -12.43 24.17 -8.45
C THR A 230 -11.94 22.74 -8.61
N TRP A 231 -12.66 21.78 -8.04
CA TRP A 231 -12.49 20.34 -8.25
C TRP A 231 -13.40 19.88 -9.39
N LEU A 232 -12.88 19.01 -10.26
CA LEU A 232 -13.61 18.43 -11.39
C LEU A 232 -13.34 16.92 -11.49
N ASN A 233 -14.40 16.14 -11.65
CA ASN A 233 -14.33 14.70 -11.91
C ASN A 233 -15.41 14.26 -12.93
N LYS A 234 -15.01 13.48 -13.93
CA LYS A 234 -15.95 12.77 -14.81
C LYS A 234 -16.27 11.40 -14.21
N MET A 235 -17.55 11.06 -14.12
CA MET A 235 -18.02 9.76 -13.66
C MET A 235 -19.42 9.49 -14.21
N GLY A 236 -19.68 8.28 -14.70
CA GLY A 236 -21.01 7.87 -15.19
C GLY A 236 -21.56 8.71 -16.35
N GLY A 237 -20.68 9.30 -17.19
CA GLY A 237 -21.09 10.20 -18.28
C GLY A 237 -21.33 11.66 -17.88
N LEU A 238 -21.42 11.95 -16.58
CA LEU A 238 -21.58 13.29 -16.03
C LEU A 238 -20.24 13.91 -15.61
N LEU A 239 -20.20 15.24 -15.55
CA LEU A 239 -19.09 16.02 -15.02
C LEU A 239 -19.50 16.68 -13.69
N TYR A 240 -18.97 16.18 -12.59
CA TYR A 240 -19.16 16.74 -11.26
C TYR A 240 -18.14 17.85 -11.01
N VAL A 241 -18.61 18.99 -10.49
CA VAL A 241 -17.79 20.17 -10.24
C VAL A 241 -18.08 20.72 -8.84
N GLU A 242 -17.04 21.02 -8.08
CA GLU A 242 -17.17 21.67 -6.76
C GLU A 242 -16.26 22.91 -6.71
N VAL A 243 -16.82 24.06 -6.38
CA VAL A 243 -16.05 25.29 -6.16
C VAL A 243 -15.72 25.38 -4.67
N ARG A 244 -14.44 25.35 -4.30
CA ARG A 244 -13.97 25.39 -2.90
C ARG A 244 -13.15 26.65 -2.63
N GLU A 245 -13.08 27.08 -1.36
CA GLU A 245 -12.15 28.12 -0.91
C GLU A 245 -10.69 27.73 -1.22
N TYR A 246 -9.89 28.67 -1.70
CA TYR A 246 -8.45 28.45 -1.90
C TYR A 246 -7.69 28.40 -0.56
N VAL A 247 -7.03 27.29 -0.28
CA VAL A 247 -6.13 27.15 0.87
C VAL A 247 -4.72 27.56 0.49
N LYS A 248 -4.16 28.52 1.23
CA LYS A 248 -2.85 29.13 0.95
C LYS A 248 -1.74 28.09 0.76
N ARG A 249 -1.19 28.01 -0.46
CA ARG A 249 -0.11 27.11 -0.91
C ARG A 249 -0.54 25.65 -1.15
N GLU A 250 -1.83 25.38 -1.28
CA GLU A 250 -2.34 24.04 -1.59
C GLU A 250 -1.95 23.56 -2.99
N GLU A 251 -1.74 24.48 -3.93
CA GLU A 251 -1.34 24.21 -5.32
C GLU A 251 0.07 23.60 -5.46
N HIS A 252 0.74 23.38 -4.33
CA HIS A 252 2.03 22.74 -4.23
C HIS A 252 1.95 21.26 -3.80
N ASP A 253 0.85 20.77 -3.22
CA ASP A 253 0.84 19.45 -2.56
C ASP A 253 -0.53 18.77 -2.46
N ALA A 254 -0.64 17.52 -2.92
CA ALA A 254 -1.88 16.73 -2.88
C ALA A 254 -2.45 16.54 -1.47
N ASN A 255 -1.64 16.63 -0.41
CA ASN A 255 -2.12 16.51 0.97
C ASN A 255 -2.90 17.75 1.44
N ASN A 256 -2.86 18.87 0.70
CA ASN A 256 -3.57 20.11 0.99
C ASN A 256 -4.56 20.51 -0.13
N LEU A 257 -4.38 20.03 -1.36
CA LEU A 257 -5.12 20.48 -2.54
C LEU A 257 -6.62 20.14 -2.47
N GLY A 258 -7.46 21.17 -2.53
CA GLY A 258 -8.91 21.08 -2.38
C GLY A 258 -9.40 21.02 -0.93
N SER A 259 -8.54 21.32 0.06
CA SER A 259 -8.89 21.18 1.49
C SER A 259 -9.76 22.31 2.07
N GLY A 260 -10.04 23.36 1.28
CA GLY A 260 -10.95 24.44 1.67
C GLY A 260 -12.41 24.02 1.75
N MET A 261 -13.24 24.88 2.36
CA MET A 261 -14.69 24.67 2.42
C MET A 261 -15.30 24.68 1.02
N THR A 262 -16.22 23.76 0.71
CA THR A 262 -17.00 23.85 -0.53
C THR A 262 -17.99 25.02 -0.45
N LEU A 263 -17.97 25.88 -1.46
CA LEU A 263 -18.80 27.07 -1.61
C LEU A 263 -20.02 26.83 -2.50
N LYS A 264 -19.89 25.93 -3.49
CA LYS A 264 -20.96 25.49 -4.41
C LYS A 264 -20.68 24.07 -4.92
N GLY A 265 -21.72 23.27 -5.12
CA GLY A 265 -21.68 22.01 -5.88
C GLY A 265 -22.48 22.09 -7.18
N TYR A 266 -22.00 21.43 -8.23
CA TYR A 266 -22.66 21.35 -9.53
C TYR A 266 -22.59 19.94 -10.17
N THR A 267 -23.65 19.57 -10.88
CA THR A 267 -23.66 18.50 -11.88
C THR A 267 -23.73 19.14 -13.27
N ILE A 268 -22.85 18.75 -14.19
CA ILE A 268 -22.85 19.25 -15.57
C ILE A 268 -23.12 18.09 -16.52
N TYR A 269 -24.16 18.27 -17.33
CA TYR A 269 -24.68 17.26 -18.27
C TYR A 269 -23.99 17.35 -19.65
N PRO A 270 -24.05 16.30 -20.50
CA PRO A 270 -23.37 16.29 -21.79
C PRO A 270 -23.85 17.34 -22.81
N ASP A 271 -25.07 17.88 -22.65
CA ASP A 271 -25.59 19.01 -23.43
C ASP A 271 -25.18 20.38 -22.85
N GLY A 272 -24.37 20.36 -21.79
CA GLY A 272 -23.80 21.53 -21.12
C GLY A 272 -24.68 22.14 -20.05
N ASP A 273 -25.88 21.64 -19.74
CA ASP A 273 -26.67 22.16 -18.61
C ASP A 273 -25.92 22.05 -17.28
N ILE A 274 -25.96 23.11 -16.48
CA ILE A 274 -25.37 23.20 -15.14
C ILE A 274 -26.50 23.16 -14.10
N GLU A 275 -26.59 22.07 -13.36
CA GLU A 275 -27.49 21.92 -12.21
C GLU A 275 -26.74 22.24 -10.90
N VAL A 276 -27.33 23.05 -10.02
CA VAL A 276 -26.78 23.29 -8.67
C VAL A 276 -27.18 22.17 -7.71
N THR A 277 -26.21 21.56 -7.04
CA THR A 277 -26.45 20.44 -6.11
C THR A 277 -26.50 20.88 -4.65
N TYR A 278 -25.71 21.89 -4.26
CA TYR A 278 -25.73 22.56 -2.95
C TYR A 278 -24.94 23.88 -2.93
#